data_AF-A0A256ZDN6-F1
#
_entry.id   AF-A0A256ZDN6-F1
#
_cell.length_a   1.000
_cell.length_b   1.000
_cell.length_c   1.000
_cell.angle_alpha   90.00
_cell.angle_beta   90.00
_cell.angle_gamma   90.00
#
_symmetry.space_group_name_H-M   'P 1'
#
loop_
_entity.id
_entity.type
_entity.pdbx_description
1 polymer ?
#
loop_
_entity_poly.entity_id
_entity_poly.type
_entity_poly.pdbx_seq_one_letter_code
_entity_poly.pdbx_strand_id
1 'polypeptide(L)' 'MLDPYEIRKDFPIFQRKIGDKPLVYFDNAATTHRPIQVIEAMNNFYLKHNANVHRGLHTLSQEASEM' A
#
# COMPACT_ATOMS: atom_id res chain seq x y z
N MET A 1 -14.42 -13.06 14.49
CA MET A 1 -14.43 -14.06 13.41
C MET A 1 -13.83 -13.40 12.18
N LEU A 2 -13.07 -14.13 11.36
CA LEU A 2 -12.46 -13.59 10.13
C LEU A 2 -13.49 -13.57 8.99
N ASP A 3 -13.66 -12.43 8.32
CA ASP A 3 -14.51 -12.30 7.13
C ASP A 3 -13.65 -11.99 5.87
N PRO A 4 -13.50 -12.94 4.93
CA PRO A 4 -12.69 -12.74 3.74
C PRO A 4 -13.30 -11.73 2.76
N TYR A 5 -14.62 -11.51 2.78
CA TYR A 5 -15.27 -10.55 1.88
C TYR A 5 -15.06 -9.12 2.34
N GLU A 6 -15.05 -8.87 3.65
CA GLU A 6 -14.65 -7.57 4.20
C GLU A 6 -13.17 -7.29 3.92
N ILE A 7 -12.27 -8.25 4.15
CA ILE A 7 -10.83 -8.09 3.85
C ILE A 7 -10.60 -7.80 2.37
N ARG A 8 -11.35 -8.43 1.46
CA ARG A 8 -11.21 -8.20 0.00
C ARG A 8 -11.46 -6.74 -0.38
N LYS A 9 -12.28 -5.98 0.38
CA LYS A 9 -12.56 -4.57 0.10
C LYS A 9 -11.32 -3.68 0.24
N ASP A 10 -10.38 -4.08 1.09
CA ASP A 10 -9.13 -3.35 1.29
C ASP A 10 -8.16 -3.47 0.10
N PHE A 11 -8.42 -4.34 -0.88
CA PHE A 11 -7.55 -4.56 -2.03
C PHE A 11 -8.23 -4.05 -3.31
N PRO A 12 -7.99 -2.78 -3.72
CA PRO A 12 -8.74 -2.13 -4.79
C PRO A 12 -8.62 -2.85 -6.14
N ILE A 13 -7.50 -3.54 -6.39
CA ILE A 13 -7.26 -4.27 -7.64
C ILE A 13 -8.33 -5.33 -7.93
N PHE A 14 -9.00 -5.87 -6.91
CA PHE A 14 -10.05 -6.86 -7.08
C PHE A 14 -11.39 -6.29 -7.58
N GLN A 15 -11.53 -4.97 -7.66
CA GLN A 15 -12.63 -4.31 -8.38
C GLN A 15 -12.43 -4.35 -9.90
N ARG A 16 -11.20 -4.62 -10.35
CA ARG A 16 -10.84 -4.65 -11.78
C ARG A 16 -11.31 -5.94 -12.45
N LYS A 17 -11.67 -5.83 -13.72
CA LYS A 17 -11.91 -6.96 -14.63
C LYS A 17 -10.73 -7.19 -15.57
N ILE A 18 -10.50 -8.44 -15.95
CA ILE A 18 -9.58 -8.84 -17.02
C ILE A 18 -10.43 -9.31 -18.20
N GLY A 19 -10.49 -8.48 -19.26
CA GLY A 19 -11.58 -8.57 -20.23
C GLY A 19 -12.93 -8.35 -19.52
N ASP A 20 -13.88 -9.24 -19.75
CA ASP A 20 -15.22 -9.16 -19.14
C ASP A 20 -15.37 -9.94 -17.82
N LYS A 21 -14.29 -10.57 -17.33
CA LYS A 21 -14.33 -11.46 -16.16
C LYS A 21 -13.71 -10.80 -14.91
N PRO A 22 -14.24 -11.07 -13.70
CA PRO A 22 -13.61 -10.63 -12.45
C PRO A 22 -12.19 -11.19 -12.32
N LEU A 23 -11.29 -10.39 -11.74
CA LEU A 23 -9.92 -10.83 -11.46
C LEU A 23 -9.90 -11.93 -10.38
N VAL A 24 -9.32 -13.07 -10.75
CA VAL A 24 -8.91 -14.15 -9.85
C VAL A 24 -7.38 -14.27 -9.94
N TYR A 25 -6.70 -13.98 -8.84
CA TYR A 25 -5.23 -13.95 -8.80
C TYR A 25 -4.71 -15.06 -7.89
N PHE A 26 -4.14 -16.10 -8.49
CA PHE A 26 -3.58 -17.27 -7.78
C PHE A 26 -2.06 -17.37 -7.85
N ASP A 27 -1.38 -16.31 -8.28
CA ASP A 27 0.08 -16.25 -8.37
C ASP A 27 0.70 -15.53 -7.15
N ASN A 28 0.07 -15.67 -5.98
CA ASN A 28 0.49 -15.00 -4.74
C ASN A 28 1.89 -15.41 -4.27
N ALA A 29 2.39 -16.58 -4.71
CA ALA A 29 3.73 -17.06 -4.41
C ALA A 29 4.83 -16.27 -5.13
N ALA A 30 4.53 -15.70 -6.31
CA ALA A 30 5.45 -14.83 -7.03
C ALA A 30 5.42 -13.40 -6.47
N THR A 31 4.23 -12.86 -6.23
CA THR A 31 4.05 -11.55 -5.57
C THR A 31 2.62 -11.39 -5.05
N THR A 32 2.40 -10.47 -4.12
CA THR A 32 1.09 -10.22 -3.51
C THR A 32 0.59 -8.83 -3.84
N HIS A 33 -0.72 -8.68 -4.00
CA HIS A 33 -1.35 -7.35 -4.04
C HIS A 33 -1.23 -6.64 -2.68
N ARG A 34 -1.31 -5.31 -2.70
CA ARG A 34 -1.23 -4.48 -1.50
C ARG A 34 -2.62 -3.96 -1.13
N PRO A 35 -2.98 -3.97 0.17
CA PRO A 35 -4.18 -3.31 0.62
C PRO A 35 -4.00 -1.79 0.55
N ILE A 36 -5.10 -1.04 0.52
CA ILE A 36 -5.11 0.42 0.33
C ILE A 36 -4.31 1.13 1.42
N GLN A 37 -4.34 0.64 2.65
CA GLN A 37 -3.61 1.21 3.79
C GLN A 37 -2.10 1.24 3.54
N VAL A 38 -1.53 0.21 2.89
CA VAL A 38 -0.10 0.18 2.54
C VAL A 38 0.20 1.18 1.43
N ILE A 39 -0.67 1.26 0.42
CA ILE A 39 -0.51 2.20 -0.70
C ILE A 39 -0.58 3.64 -0.19
N GLU A 40 -1.54 3.95 0.67
CA GLU A 40 -1.74 5.28 1.25
C GLU A 40 -0.60 5.66 2.19
N ALA A 41 -0.07 4.73 3.00
CA ALA A 41 1.10 5.00 3.83
C ALA A 41 2.33 5.36 2.99
N MET A 42 2.61 4.58 1.94
CA MET A 42 3.69 4.87 0.99
C MET A 42 3.48 6.22 0.30
N ASN A 43 2.26 6.49 -0.21
CA ASN A 43 1.94 7.75 -0.86
C ASN A 43 2.09 8.93 0.11
N ASN A 44 1.59 8.82 1.34
CA ASN A 44 1.69 9.89 2.33
C ASN A 44 3.14 10.21 2.65
N PHE A 45 3.98 9.19 2.84
CA PHE A 45 5.42 9.37 3.03
C PHE A 45 6.03 10.13 1.84
N TYR A 46 5.85 9.64 0.62
CA TYR A 46 6.50 10.24 -0.54
C TYR A 46 5.98 11.65 -0.88
N LEU A 47 4.70 11.94 -0.60
CA LEU A 47 4.09 13.23 -0.89
C LEU A 47 4.40 14.29 0.17
N LYS A 48 4.63 13.90 1.43
CA LYS A 48 4.71 14.86 2.55
C LYS A 48 6.01 14.80 3.36
N HIS A 49 6.64 13.64 3.45
CA HIS A 49 7.69 13.38 4.44
C HIS A 49 8.99 12.85 3.82
N ASN A 50 9.12 12.86 2.50
CA ASN A 50 10.29 12.31 1.82
C ASN A 50 11.55 13.13 2.11
N ALA A 51 12.50 12.52 2.82
CA ALA A 51 13.87 13.00 2.97
C ALA A 51 14.82 11.84 3.29
N ASN A 52 16.13 12.09 3.20
CA ASN A 52 17.12 11.15 3.71
C ASN A 52 16.97 10.97 5.22
N VAL A 53 16.94 9.71 5.65
CA VAL A 53 16.95 9.31 7.06
C VAL A 53 18.37 9.40 7.64
N HIS A 54 18.49 9.61 8.95
CA HIS A 54 19.72 9.61 9.77
C HIS A 54 20.60 10.88 9.88
N ARG A 55 20.53 11.90 9.01
CA ARG A 55 21.53 13.01 9.07
C ARG A 55 21.03 14.44 8.86
N GLY A 56 19.73 14.68 8.67
CA GLY A 56 19.21 16.05 8.58
C GLY A 56 18.76 16.55 9.95
N LEU A 57 19.25 17.72 10.37
CA LEU A 57 18.70 18.46 11.52
C LEU A 57 17.40 19.21 11.17
N HIS A 58 16.96 19.13 9.91
CA HIS A 58 15.78 19.82 9.41
C HIS A 58 14.54 18.92 9.52
N THR A 59 13.38 19.56 9.65
CA THR A 59 12.07 18.95 9.95
C THR A 59 11.77 17.73 9.08
N LEU A 60 11.91 17.82 7.75
CA LEU A 60 11.61 16.69 6.86
C LEU A 60 12.48 15.45 7.10
N SER A 61 13.74 15.59 7.54
CA SER A 61 14.60 14.43 7.82
C SER A 61 14.20 13.70 9.10
N GLN A 62 13.68 14.46 10.08
CA GLN A 62 13.10 13.89 11.30
C GLN A 62 11.78 13.18 10.98
N GLU A 63 10.86 13.86 10.28
CA GLU A 63 9.58 13.26 9.86
C GLU A 63 9.78 11.99 9.03
N ALA A 64 10.76 11.96 8.12
CA ALA A 64 11.07 10.78 7.32
C ALA A 64 11.58 9.60 8.15
N SER A 65 12.18 9.86 9.32
CA SER A 65 12.78 8.84 10.19
C SER A 65 11.80 8.31 11.24
N GLU A 66 10.74 9.07 11.55
CA GLU A 66 9.76 8.75 12.60
C GLU A 66 8.45 8.13 12.07
N MET A 67 8.18 8.22 10.76
CA MET A 67 7.08 7.49 10.10
C MET A 67 7.36 5.99 9.99
#